data_AF-A0AAU9CW84-F1
#
_entry.id   AF-A0AAU9CW84-F1
#
_cell.length_a   1.000
_cell.length_b   1.000
_cell.length_c   1.000
_cell.angle_alpha   90.00
_cell.angle_beta   90.00
_cell.angle_gamma   90.00
#
_symmetry.space_group_name_H-M   'P 1'
#
loop_
_entity.id
_entity.type
_entity.pdbx_description
1 polymer ?
#
loop_
_entity_poly.entity_id
_entity_poly.type
_entity_poly.pdbx_seq_one_letter_code
_entity_poly.pdbx_strand_id
1 'polypeptide(L)'
;MYEDLFSGHQSAVSVAVGDAPGESPWMLPWCDDRGRPLPLPALARATVRFLRQASRQPGQTFDLSSLTCWDGYPAAHVAPLFAAASANCRLPAAWQDLLKPWNGMAAKTVRIALVGRAGDSHTVAQGLSRLTARLDAARMALLLPEEGVLAEEARVWAGRRGIACYRFPAFWREVRVPHAEIRHGSVGKRYNLRAGRDRDARILANATHVIGFGAWPGEIRELVRALALPSRLVRS
;
A
#
# COMPACT_ATOMS: atom_id res chain seq x y z
N MET A 1 -2.54 39.19 25.19
CA MET A 1 -2.26 38.09 26.14
C MET A 1 -3.10 36.89 25.73
N TYR A 2 -2.68 36.23 24.64
CA TYR A 2 -3.23 34.99 24.07
C TYR A 2 -2.08 34.39 23.23
N GLU A 3 -0.98 34.08 23.90
CA GLU A 3 0.19 33.40 23.35
C GLU A 3 0.62 32.38 24.40
N ASP A 4 0.11 31.15 24.28
CA ASP A 4 0.71 29.88 24.77
C ASP A 4 -0.32 28.73 24.78
N LEU A 5 -0.77 28.30 23.59
CA LEU A 5 -1.57 27.06 23.47
C LEU A 5 -1.08 26.11 22.36
N PHE A 6 0.07 26.37 21.73
CA PHE A 6 0.61 25.50 20.68
C PHE A 6 2.10 25.19 20.85
N SER A 7 2.54 25.06 22.10
CA SER A 7 3.89 24.58 22.44
C SER A 7 3.93 23.05 22.30
N GLY A 8 4.37 22.58 21.12
CA GLY A 8 5.12 21.31 20.99
C GLY A 8 4.34 19.99 20.98
N HIS A 9 3.07 19.93 20.60
CA HIS A 9 2.39 18.64 20.42
C HIS A 9 2.69 18.05 19.04
N GLN A 10 3.56 17.04 18.99
CA GLN A 10 3.54 16.08 17.88
C GLN A 10 2.18 15.37 17.95
N SER A 11 1.24 15.77 17.10
CA SER A 11 0.00 15.02 16.93
C SER A 11 0.35 13.68 16.31
N ALA A 12 0.49 12.66 17.13
CA ALA A 12 0.71 11.30 16.71
C ALA A 12 -0.56 10.48 17.04
N VAL A 13 -0.96 9.58 16.13
CA VAL A 13 -2.09 8.69 16.36
C VAL A 13 -1.60 7.67 17.37
N SER A 14 -2.11 7.76 18.60
CA SER A 14 -1.89 6.73 19.61
C SER A 14 -2.51 5.44 19.12
N VAL A 15 -1.65 4.47 18.79
CA VAL A 15 -2.03 3.07 18.87
C VAL A 15 -2.06 2.78 20.36
N ALA A 16 -3.27 2.73 20.92
CA ALA A 16 -3.43 2.38 22.33
C ALA A 16 -2.89 0.95 22.50
N VAL A 17 -1.81 0.82 23.25
CA VAL A 17 -1.35 -0.44 23.82
C VAL A 17 -1.85 -0.39 25.26
N GLY A 18 -2.65 -1.39 25.66
CA GLY A 18 -3.54 -1.37 26.83
C GLY A 18 -3.03 -0.61 28.07
N ASP A 19 -3.94 0.17 28.66
CA ASP A 19 -4.04 0.76 30.00
C ASP A 19 -2.81 1.40 30.70
N ALA A 20 -1.62 1.47 30.07
CA ALA A 20 -0.47 2.13 30.65
C ALA A 20 -0.40 3.63 30.25
N PRO A 21 -0.49 4.58 31.19
CA PRO A 21 -0.25 5.99 30.91
C PRO A 21 1.25 6.24 30.67
N GLY A 22 1.62 6.39 29.39
CA GLY A 22 2.95 6.74 28.91
C GLY A 22 2.95 6.75 27.38
N GLU A 23 3.79 7.57 26.75
CA GLU A 23 3.90 7.62 25.28
C GLU A 23 4.14 6.21 24.72
N SER A 24 3.16 5.67 24.01
CA SER A 24 3.26 4.33 23.42
C SER A 24 4.39 4.37 22.38
N PRO A 25 5.44 3.52 22.47
CA PRO A 25 6.52 3.50 21.49
C PRO A 25 6.07 3.03 20.09
N TRP A 26 4.77 2.78 19.90
CA TRP A 26 4.18 2.14 18.73
C TRP A 26 3.34 3.09 17.87
N MET A 27 3.57 4.39 17.97
CA MET A 27 2.86 5.37 17.16
C MET A 27 3.25 5.28 15.69
N LEU A 28 2.24 5.18 14.84
CA LEU A 28 2.42 5.35 13.41
C LEU A 28 2.56 6.86 13.13
N PRO A 29 3.70 7.32 12.59
CA PRO A 29 3.81 8.70 12.15
C PRO A 29 2.81 8.89 11.02
N TRP A 30 1.88 9.80 11.22
CA TRP A 30 0.81 10.11 10.28
C TRP A 30 0.85 11.56 9.81
N CYS A 31 1.49 12.42 10.60
CA CYS A 31 1.85 13.79 10.25
C CYS A 31 3.36 14.01 10.24
N ASP A 32 3.80 15.09 9.57
CA ASP A 32 5.13 15.66 9.75
C ASP A 32 5.20 16.53 11.03
N ASP A 33 6.38 17.09 11.32
CA ASP A 33 6.62 17.93 12.50
C ASP A 33 5.78 19.22 12.52
N ARG A 34 5.07 19.53 11.43
CA ARG A 34 4.16 20.68 11.31
C ARG A 34 2.69 20.27 11.40
N GLY A 35 2.40 19.03 11.79
CA GLY A 35 1.04 18.51 11.86
C GLY A 35 0.39 18.35 10.47
N ARG A 36 1.17 18.30 9.38
CA ARG A 36 0.60 18.06 8.04
C ARG A 36 0.59 16.57 7.77
N PRO A 37 -0.45 16.02 7.12
CA PRO A 37 -0.53 14.59 6.83
C PRO A 37 0.71 14.13 6.06
N LEU A 38 1.20 12.92 6.28
CA LEU A 38 2.28 12.36 5.48
C LEU A 38 1.74 11.90 4.11
N PRO A 39 2.52 12.04 3.02
CA PRO A 39 2.16 11.44 1.75
C PRO A 39 1.97 9.92 1.85
N LEU A 40 1.05 9.35 1.08
CA LEU A 40 0.78 7.90 1.08
C LEU A 40 2.03 7.01 0.92
N PRO A 41 3.04 7.34 0.09
CA PRO A 41 4.28 6.57 0.04
C PRO A 41 5.06 6.55 1.36
N ALA A 42 5.06 7.66 2.11
CA ALA A 42 5.68 7.73 3.43
C ALA A 42 4.86 6.94 4.46
N LEU A 43 3.53 7.06 4.40
CA LEU A 43 2.63 6.30 5.24
C LEU A 43 2.78 4.80 5.03
N ALA A 44 2.82 4.33 3.78
CA ALA A 44 3.05 2.94 3.42
C ALA A 44 4.34 2.37 4.06
N ARG A 45 5.43 3.13 4.05
CA ARG A 45 6.68 2.73 4.72
C ARG A 45 6.53 2.64 6.24
N ALA A 46 5.84 3.59 6.85
CA ALA A 46 5.55 3.56 8.29
C ALA A 46 4.70 2.34 8.65
N THR A 47 3.62 2.09 7.91
CA THR A 47 2.73 0.94 8.10
C THR A 47 3.45 -0.39 7.97
N VAL A 48 4.27 -0.59 6.94
CA VAL A 48 5.01 -1.86 6.78
C VAL A 48 5.99 -2.11 7.94
N ARG A 49 6.66 -1.07 8.45
CA ARG A 49 7.53 -1.19 9.63
C ARG A 49 6.71 -1.57 10.87
N PHE A 50 5.59 -0.89 11.10
CA PHE A 50 4.68 -1.18 12.20
C PHE A 50 4.17 -2.62 12.15
N LEU A 51 3.65 -3.09 11.01
CA LEU A 51 3.11 -4.45 10.87
C LEU A 51 4.18 -5.54 11.07
N ARG A 52 5.40 -5.29 10.58
CA ARG A 52 6.54 -6.19 10.84
C ARG A 52 6.85 -6.30 12.33
N GLN A 53 6.73 -5.19 13.05
CA GLN A 53 6.99 -5.15 14.47
C GLN A 53 5.85 -5.79 15.27
N ALA A 54 4.60 -5.45 14.96
CA ALA A 54 3.41 -6.03 15.58
C ALA A 54 3.39 -7.58 15.45
N SER A 55 3.79 -8.11 14.29
CA SER A 55 3.85 -9.56 14.06
C SER A 55 4.93 -10.29 14.87
N ARG A 56 5.94 -9.57 15.39
CA ARG A 56 6.95 -10.13 16.31
C ARG A 56 6.50 -10.15 17.76
N GLN A 57 5.35 -9.55 18.06
CA GLN A 57 4.80 -9.43 19.42
C GLN A 57 3.36 -9.97 19.48
N PRO A 58 3.13 -11.26 19.18
CA PRO A 58 1.78 -11.82 19.09
C PRO A 58 0.98 -11.76 20.41
N GLY A 59 1.67 -11.65 21.56
CA GLY A 59 1.03 -11.46 22.87
C GLY A 59 0.56 -10.03 23.16
N GLN A 60 0.96 -9.04 22.35
CA GLN A 60 0.50 -7.66 22.48
C GLN A 60 -0.60 -7.40 21.47
N THR A 61 -1.66 -6.73 21.91
CA THR A 61 -2.75 -6.26 21.05
C THR A 61 -2.53 -4.80 20.68
N PHE A 62 -2.67 -4.49 19.39
CA PHE A 62 -2.56 -3.16 18.84
C PHE A 62 -3.94 -2.69 18.37
N ASP A 63 -4.57 -1.79 19.13
CA ASP A 63 -5.85 -1.22 18.73
C ASP A 63 -5.61 -0.04 17.79
N LEU A 64 -5.91 -0.25 16.49
CA LEU A 64 -5.89 0.83 15.51
C LEU A 64 -7.23 1.55 15.61
N SER A 65 -7.21 2.73 16.22
CA SER A 65 -8.42 3.54 16.36
C SER A 65 -8.90 4.02 14.99
N SER A 66 -10.22 4.05 14.82
CA SER A 66 -10.87 4.46 13.58
C SER A 66 -10.92 5.97 13.40
N LEU A 67 -10.39 6.75 14.35
CA LEU A 67 -10.65 8.19 14.57
C LEU A 67 -10.27 9.03 13.33
N THR A 68 -11.18 8.93 12.36
CA THR A 68 -11.48 9.74 11.20
C THR A 68 -10.30 10.17 10.33
N CYS A 69 -9.79 9.23 9.53
CA CYS A 69 -9.27 9.46 8.19
C CYS A 69 -8.01 10.37 8.07
N TRP A 70 -7.10 10.34 9.05
CA TRP A 70 -5.71 10.80 8.90
C TRP A 70 -5.64 12.17 8.17
N ASP A 71 -6.33 13.18 8.72
CA ASP A 71 -6.44 14.55 8.17
C ASP A 71 -6.69 14.63 6.65
N GLY A 72 -7.64 13.84 6.14
CA GLY A 72 -8.21 14.02 4.81
C GLY A 72 -7.98 12.88 3.82
N TYR A 73 -7.37 11.76 4.22
CA TYR A 73 -7.32 10.56 3.38
C TYR A 73 -8.54 9.66 3.61
N PRO A 74 -9.39 9.40 2.60
CA PRO A 74 -10.49 8.46 2.73
C PRO A 74 -10.00 7.07 3.16
N ALA A 75 -10.84 6.33 3.87
CA ALA A 75 -10.50 4.98 4.34
C ALA A 75 -10.03 4.05 3.21
N ALA A 76 -10.56 4.21 1.99
CA ALA A 76 -10.15 3.45 0.81
C ALA A 76 -8.68 3.66 0.38
N HIS A 77 -8.03 4.75 0.82
CA HIS A 77 -6.60 4.97 0.63
C HIS A 77 -5.77 4.29 1.71
N VAL A 78 -6.19 4.41 2.97
CA VAL A 78 -5.39 3.98 4.12
C VAL A 78 -5.59 2.51 4.43
N ALA A 79 -6.84 2.03 4.46
CA ALA A 79 -7.17 0.65 4.85
C ALA A 79 -6.35 -0.40 4.08
N PRO A 80 -6.17 -0.31 2.75
CA PRO A 80 -5.34 -1.27 2.03
C PRO A 80 -3.90 -1.38 2.54
N LEU A 81 -3.31 -0.34 3.13
CA LEU A 81 -1.96 -0.42 3.70
C LEU A 81 -1.87 -1.42 4.86
N PHE A 82 -3.01 -1.75 5.48
CA PHE A 82 -3.13 -2.67 6.61
C PHE A 82 -3.65 -4.06 6.22
N ALA A 83 -3.75 -4.39 4.92
CA ALA A 83 -4.27 -5.70 4.53
C ALA A 83 -3.36 -6.88 4.94
N ALA A 84 -2.10 -6.59 5.32
CA ALA A 84 -1.15 -7.57 5.87
C ALA A 84 -1.14 -7.62 7.41
N ALA A 85 -2.09 -6.95 8.09
CA ALA A 85 -2.10 -6.89 9.54
C ALA A 85 -2.29 -8.29 10.16
N SER A 86 -1.50 -8.57 11.20
CA SER A 86 -1.62 -9.79 11.99
C SER A 86 -2.86 -9.74 12.88
N ALA A 87 -3.30 -10.91 13.38
CA ALA A 87 -4.52 -11.04 14.18
C ALA A 87 -4.50 -10.23 15.50
N ASN A 88 -3.31 -9.84 15.95
CA ASN A 88 -3.14 -8.98 17.12
C ASN A 88 -3.28 -7.48 16.82
N CYS A 89 -3.52 -7.09 15.56
CA CYS A 89 -3.91 -5.73 15.20
C CYS A 89 -5.44 -5.66 15.08
N ARG A 90 -6.10 -4.95 15.99
CA ARG A 90 -7.55 -4.72 15.86
C ARG A 90 -7.77 -3.55 14.90
N LEU A 91 -8.35 -3.86 13.75
CA LEU A 91 -8.62 -2.87 12.70
C LEU A 91 -9.99 -2.19 12.93
N PRO A 92 -10.13 -0.92 12.55
CA PRO A 92 -11.43 -0.24 12.51
C PRO A 92 -12.50 -1.06 11.78
N ALA A 93 -13.72 -1.12 12.32
CA ALA A 93 -14.84 -1.82 11.68
C ALA A 93 -15.06 -1.35 10.22
N ALA A 94 -14.98 -0.04 9.98
CA ALA A 94 -15.11 0.55 8.64
C ALA A 94 -14.05 0.07 7.63
N TRP A 95 -12.91 -0.45 8.10
CA TRP A 95 -11.87 -1.00 7.23
C TRP A 95 -12.12 -2.45 6.88
N GLN A 96 -12.87 -3.19 7.70
CA GLN A 96 -13.08 -4.62 7.50
C GLN A 96 -13.75 -4.89 6.15
N ASP A 97 -14.73 -4.07 5.75
CA ASP A 97 -15.38 -4.18 4.45
C ASP A 97 -14.44 -3.88 3.28
N LEU A 98 -13.60 -2.85 3.42
CA LEU A 98 -12.58 -2.49 2.43
C LEU A 98 -11.50 -3.58 2.30
N LEU A 99 -11.29 -4.33 3.37
CA LEU A 99 -10.34 -5.43 3.47
C LEU A 99 -10.94 -6.79 3.15
N LYS A 100 -12.26 -6.93 2.97
CA LYS A 100 -12.90 -8.20 2.58
C LYS A 100 -12.25 -8.89 1.38
N PRO A 101 -11.85 -8.17 0.30
CA PRO A 101 -11.12 -8.82 -0.80
C PRO A 101 -9.85 -9.55 -0.32
N TRP A 102 -9.23 -9.06 0.76
CA TRP A 102 -7.97 -9.54 1.32
C TRP A 102 -8.12 -10.61 2.39
N ASN A 103 -9.29 -10.69 3.06
CA ASN A 103 -9.51 -11.58 4.20
C ASN A 103 -9.43 -13.09 3.86
N GLY A 104 -9.40 -13.46 2.58
CA GLY A 104 -9.15 -14.84 2.12
C GLY A 104 -7.70 -15.13 1.74
N MET A 105 -6.82 -14.13 1.81
CA MET A 105 -5.43 -14.29 1.45
C MET A 105 -4.67 -14.95 2.61
N ALA A 106 -4.33 -16.22 2.45
CA ALA A 106 -3.53 -16.92 3.45
C ALA A 106 -2.28 -16.12 3.80
N ALA A 107 -1.89 -16.08 5.09
CA ALA A 107 -0.67 -15.39 5.55
C ALA A 107 0.60 -15.88 4.82
N LYS A 108 0.54 -17.08 4.24
CA LYS A 108 1.58 -17.76 3.48
C LYS A 108 1.56 -17.48 1.96
N THR A 109 0.66 -16.61 1.49
CA THR A 109 0.53 -16.23 0.07
C THR A 109 1.69 -15.34 -0.37
N VAL A 110 2.28 -15.69 -1.50
CA VAL A 110 3.27 -14.90 -2.22
C VAL A 110 2.54 -13.85 -3.06
N ARG A 111 2.68 -12.59 -2.66
CA ARG A 111 1.97 -11.44 -3.24
C ARG A 111 2.93 -10.68 -4.13
N ILE A 112 2.71 -10.75 -5.43
CA ILE A 112 3.65 -10.23 -6.42
C ILE A 112 3.09 -8.92 -6.99
N ALA A 113 3.76 -7.81 -6.69
CA ALA A 113 3.52 -6.55 -7.37
C ALA A 113 4.22 -6.52 -8.73
N LEU A 114 3.50 -6.11 -9.76
CA LEU A 114 4.09 -5.84 -11.08
C LEU A 114 4.27 -4.34 -11.26
N VAL A 115 5.48 -3.91 -11.62
CA VAL A 115 5.83 -2.51 -11.83
C VAL A 115 6.54 -2.31 -13.17
N GLY A 116 6.42 -1.11 -13.74
CA GLY A 116 7.11 -0.72 -14.96
C GLY A 116 6.19 -0.60 -16.17
N ARG A 117 6.78 -0.67 -17.36
CA ARG A 117 6.04 -0.58 -18.63
C ARG A 117 5.84 -1.97 -19.20
N ALA A 118 4.68 -2.21 -19.81
CA ALA A 118 4.46 -3.45 -20.54
C ALA A 118 5.52 -3.56 -21.65
N GLY A 119 6.20 -4.70 -21.71
CA GLY A 119 6.76 -5.18 -22.97
C GLY A 119 5.63 -5.79 -23.81
N ASP A 120 6.00 -6.57 -24.82
CA ASP A 120 5.04 -7.44 -25.50
C ASP A 120 4.49 -8.51 -24.52
N SER A 121 3.32 -9.07 -24.87
CA SER A 121 2.63 -10.10 -24.07
C SER A 121 3.51 -11.33 -23.78
N HIS A 122 4.41 -11.69 -24.71
CA HIS A 122 5.31 -12.83 -24.55
C HIS A 122 6.36 -12.55 -23.46
N THR A 123 6.95 -11.35 -23.44
CA THR A 123 7.89 -10.93 -22.39
C THR A 123 7.25 -10.96 -21.00
N VAL A 124 6.02 -10.46 -20.86
CA VAL A 124 5.27 -10.49 -19.59
C VAL A 124 5.03 -11.94 -19.14
N ALA A 125 4.51 -12.77 -20.05
CA ALA A 125 4.22 -14.17 -19.78
C ALA A 125 5.49 -14.97 -19.42
N GLN A 126 6.61 -14.74 -20.11
CA GLN A 126 7.88 -15.40 -19.83
C GLN A 126 8.46 -14.97 -18.48
N GLY A 127 8.41 -13.67 -18.17
CA GLY A 127 8.87 -13.13 -16.89
C GLY A 127 8.10 -13.72 -15.70
N LEU A 128 6.76 -13.77 -15.81
CA LEU A 128 5.90 -14.39 -14.81
C LEU A 128 6.17 -15.88 -14.69
N SER A 129 6.18 -16.62 -15.80
CA SER A 129 6.40 -18.08 -15.80
C SER A 129 7.74 -18.47 -15.17
N ARG A 130 8.81 -17.70 -15.41
CA ARG A 130 10.13 -17.94 -14.78
C ARG A 130 10.11 -17.74 -13.27
N LEU A 131 9.33 -16.78 -12.76
CA LEU A 131 9.19 -16.59 -11.32
C LEU A 131 8.35 -17.71 -10.71
N THR A 132 7.25 -18.04 -11.37
CA THR A 132 6.26 -18.98 -10.82
C THR A 132 6.70 -20.43 -10.95
N ALA A 133 7.69 -20.74 -11.79
CA ALA A 133 8.25 -22.09 -11.91
C ALA A 133 8.78 -22.67 -10.58
N ARG A 134 9.04 -21.83 -9.57
CA ARG A 134 9.52 -22.23 -8.24
C ARG A 134 8.50 -22.00 -7.13
N LEU A 135 7.31 -21.53 -7.48
CA LEU A 135 6.27 -21.16 -6.52
C LEU A 135 5.03 -22.00 -6.79
N ASP A 136 4.40 -22.46 -5.71
CA ASP A 136 3.10 -23.12 -5.80
C ASP A 136 2.05 -22.08 -6.20
N ALA A 137 1.46 -22.23 -7.39
CA ALA A 137 0.47 -21.32 -7.95
C ALA A 137 -0.74 -21.10 -7.01
N ALA A 138 -1.13 -22.11 -6.23
CA ALA A 138 -2.23 -22.00 -5.26
C ALA A 138 -1.90 -21.04 -4.11
N ARG A 139 -0.62 -20.74 -3.90
CA ARG A 139 -0.13 -19.81 -2.88
C ARG A 139 0.30 -18.47 -3.49
N MET A 140 -0.15 -18.13 -4.69
CA MET A 140 0.24 -16.92 -5.38
C MET A 140 -0.92 -15.96 -5.60
N ALA A 141 -0.62 -14.68 -5.52
CA ALA A 141 -1.53 -13.61 -5.90
C ALA A 141 -0.77 -12.51 -6.63
N LEU A 142 -1.35 -11.99 -7.72
CA LEU A 142 -0.83 -10.80 -8.40
C LEU A 142 -1.51 -9.54 -7.86
N LEU A 143 -0.70 -8.52 -7.56
CA LEU A 143 -1.16 -7.19 -7.15
C LEU A 143 -0.95 -6.25 -8.33
N LEU A 144 -2.05 -5.78 -8.92
CA LEU A 144 -2.04 -5.11 -10.21
C LEU A 144 -2.76 -3.75 -10.10
N PRO A 145 -2.35 -2.76 -10.90
CA PRO A 145 -3.23 -1.62 -11.12
C PRO A 145 -4.53 -2.09 -11.79
N GLU A 146 -5.61 -1.34 -11.59
CA GLU A 146 -6.90 -1.65 -12.20
C GLU A 146 -6.84 -1.67 -13.73
N GLU A 147 -6.08 -0.73 -14.29
CA GLU A 147 -5.94 -0.52 -15.73
C GLU A 147 -4.47 -0.52 -16.17
N GLY A 148 -4.25 -0.72 -17.47
CA GLY A 148 -2.96 -0.66 -18.13
C GLY A 148 -2.58 -1.98 -18.81
N VAL A 149 -1.82 -1.88 -19.90
CA VAL A 149 -1.43 -3.04 -20.74
C VAL A 149 -0.77 -4.15 -19.91
N LEU A 150 0.18 -3.78 -19.03
CA LEU A 150 0.88 -4.77 -18.19
C LEU A 150 -0.08 -5.52 -17.25
N ALA A 151 -1.08 -4.83 -16.70
CA ALA A 151 -2.06 -5.45 -15.83
C ALA A 151 -3.03 -6.35 -16.60
N GLU A 152 -3.45 -5.96 -17.80
CA GLU A 152 -4.30 -6.80 -18.66
C GLU A 152 -3.57 -8.10 -19.03
N GLU A 153 -2.34 -8.00 -19.51
CA GLU A 153 -1.53 -9.16 -19.90
C GLU A 153 -1.27 -10.10 -18.72
N ALA A 154 -0.94 -9.53 -17.56
CA ALA A 154 -0.76 -10.30 -16.33
C ALA A 154 -2.05 -11.00 -15.88
N ARG A 155 -3.22 -10.34 -16.02
CA ARG A 155 -4.52 -10.95 -15.70
C ARG A 155 -4.85 -12.11 -16.63
N VAL A 156 -4.64 -11.95 -17.94
CA VAL A 156 -4.84 -13.04 -18.90
C VAL A 156 -3.93 -14.23 -18.59
N TRP A 157 -2.65 -13.96 -18.31
CA TRP A 157 -1.68 -14.98 -17.93
C TRP A 157 -2.06 -15.73 -16.64
N ALA A 158 -2.52 -15.00 -15.62
CA ALA A 158 -2.91 -15.53 -14.32
C ALA A 158 -4.21 -16.33 -14.37
N GLY A 159 -5.21 -15.85 -15.14
CA GLY A 159 -6.49 -16.53 -15.31
C GLY A 159 -6.33 -17.92 -15.92
N ARG A 160 -5.43 -18.08 -16.90
CA ARG A 160 -5.08 -19.40 -17.50
C ARG A 160 -4.44 -20.38 -16.50
N ARG A 161 -4.03 -19.91 -15.32
CA ARG A 161 -3.31 -20.69 -14.30
C ARG A 161 -4.05 -20.77 -12.96
N GLY A 162 -5.26 -20.21 -12.87
CA GLY A 162 -6.00 -20.13 -11.61
C GLY A 162 -5.31 -19.27 -10.54
N ILE A 163 -4.44 -18.34 -10.93
CA ILE A 163 -3.76 -17.46 -9.98
C ILE A 163 -4.65 -16.24 -9.69
N ALA A 164 -4.85 -15.95 -8.41
CA ALA A 164 -5.67 -14.81 -7.99
C ALA A 164 -5.04 -13.48 -8.40
N CYS A 165 -5.89 -12.51 -8.76
CA CYS A 165 -5.46 -11.14 -9.09
C CYS A 165 -6.24 -10.14 -8.25
N TYR A 166 -5.52 -9.18 -7.66
CA TYR A 166 -6.06 -8.09 -6.84
C TYR A 166 -5.79 -6.76 -7.53
N ARG A 167 -6.85 -5.98 -7.69
CA ARG A 167 -6.81 -4.71 -8.42
C ARG A 167 -6.72 -3.54 -7.45
N PHE A 168 -5.86 -2.59 -7.79
CA PHE A 168 -5.74 -1.33 -7.07
C PHE A 168 -6.16 -0.18 -7.98
N PRO A 169 -7.33 0.44 -7.73
CA PRO A 169 -7.76 1.60 -8.49
C PRO A 169 -6.87 2.80 -8.17
N ALA A 170 -6.56 3.63 -9.16
CA ALA A 170 -6.01 4.96 -8.92
C ALA A 170 -7.16 5.96 -8.78
N PHE A 171 -7.20 6.70 -7.67
CA PHE A 171 -8.28 7.62 -7.36
C PHE A 171 -8.09 8.98 -8.04
N TRP A 172 -8.06 8.99 -9.38
CA TRP A 172 -7.75 10.17 -10.20
C TRP A 172 -8.67 11.37 -9.92
N ARG A 173 -9.92 11.13 -9.53
CA ARG A 173 -10.92 12.18 -9.26
C ARG A 173 -10.86 12.76 -7.86
N GLU A 174 -10.05 12.18 -6.99
CA GLU A 174 -9.95 12.62 -5.60
C GLU A 174 -8.93 13.75 -5.47
N VAL A 175 -9.43 14.98 -5.58
CA VAL A 175 -8.64 16.22 -5.57
C VAL A 175 -8.60 16.91 -4.21
N ARG A 176 -9.28 16.35 -3.20
CA ARG A 176 -9.35 16.89 -1.83
C ARG A 176 -8.50 16.12 -0.83
N VAL A 177 -7.76 15.11 -1.29
CA VAL A 177 -6.86 14.34 -0.43
C VAL A 177 -5.58 15.14 -0.16
N PRO A 178 -4.91 14.92 0.99
CA PRO A 178 -3.63 15.53 1.27
C PRO A 178 -2.63 15.27 0.16
N HIS A 179 -1.83 16.28 -0.14
CA HIS A 179 -0.81 16.27 -1.20
C HIS A 179 -1.32 16.09 -2.63
N ALA A 180 -2.63 16.15 -2.89
CA ALA A 180 -3.15 16.05 -4.25
C ALA A 180 -2.48 17.06 -5.19
N GLU A 181 -1.90 16.58 -6.29
CA GLU A 181 -1.35 17.46 -7.33
C GLU A 181 -2.40 17.64 -8.42
N ILE A 182 -3.10 18.77 -8.38
CA ILE A 182 -4.24 19.02 -9.26
C ILE A 182 -3.75 19.45 -10.65
N ARG A 183 -4.16 18.70 -11.67
CA ARG A 183 -4.00 19.04 -13.09
C ARG A 183 -5.35 19.18 -13.75
N HIS A 184 -5.39 19.92 -14.85
CA HIS A 184 -6.58 20.09 -15.69
C HIS A 184 -6.38 19.29 -16.99
N GLY A 185 -7.35 18.48 -17.36
CA GLY A 185 -7.38 17.80 -18.65
C GLY A 185 -7.83 18.73 -19.79
N SER A 186 -7.82 18.22 -21.02
CA SER A 186 -8.23 18.95 -22.22
C SER A 186 -9.67 19.47 -22.19
N VAL A 187 -10.53 18.90 -21.35
CA VAL A 187 -11.95 19.30 -21.18
C VAL A 187 -12.16 20.02 -19.83
N GLY A 188 -11.13 20.63 -19.26
CA GLY A 188 -11.20 21.34 -17.97
C GLY A 188 -11.40 20.45 -16.73
N LYS A 189 -11.54 19.12 -16.90
CA LYS A 189 -11.69 18.18 -15.79
C LYS A 189 -10.44 18.17 -14.91
N ARG A 190 -10.63 18.38 -13.60
CA ARG A 190 -9.57 18.30 -12.60
C ARG A 190 -9.28 16.85 -12.24
N TYR A 191 -8.00 16.50 -12.10
CA TYR A 191 -7.56 15.20 -11.61
C TYR A 191 -6.30 15.31 -10.75
N ASN A 192 -6.09 14.34 -9.86
CA ASN A 192 -4.90 14.22 -9.02
C ASN A 192 -3.80 13.45 -9.77
N LEU A 193 -2.76 14.14 -10.23
CA LEU A 193 -1.62 13.54 -10.94
C LEU A 193 -0.89 12.48 -10.09
N ARG A 194 -0.97 12.57 -8.76
CA ARG A 194 -0.32 11.61 -7.85
C ARG A 194 -1.09 10.32 -7.65
N ALA A 195 -2.34 10.22 -8.09
CA ALA A 195 -3.18 9.05 -7.82
C ALA A 195 -2.54 7.73 -8.29
N GLY A 196 -1.77 7.75 -9.39
CA GLY A 196 -0.97 6.61 -9.84
C GLY A 196 0.14 6.22 -8.85
N ARG A 197 0.89 7.20 -8.32
CA ARG A 197 1.94 6.96 -7.31
C ARG A 197 1.36 6.44 -6.00
N ASP A 198 0.23 7.00 -5.58
CA ASP A 198 -0.47 6.61 -4.36
C ASP A 198 -1.04 5.19 -4.47
N ARG A 199 -1.55 4.81 -5.65
CA ARG A 199 -1.90 3.43 -5.98
C ARG A 199 -0.68 2.50 -5.89
N ASP A 200 0.44 2.87 -6.50
CA ASP A 200 1.64 2.02 -6.51
C ASP A 200 2.20 1.82 -5.09
N ALA A 201 2.11 2.83 -4.23
CA ALA A 201 2.46 2.70 -2.83
C ALA A 201 1.58 1.67 -2.10
N ARG A 202 0.27 1.68 -2.35
CA ARG A 202 -0.66 0.68 -1.78
C ARG A 202 -0.41 -0.72 -2.32
N ILE A 203 -0.09 -0.87 -3.61
CA ILE A 203 0.33 -2.16 -4.18
C ILE A 203 1.57 -2.68 -3.46
N LEU A 204 2.61 -1.85 -3.34
CA LEU A 204 3.90 -2.26 -2.78
C LEU A 204 3.84 -2.51 -1.28
N ALA A 205 3.03 -1.79 -0.52
CA ALA A 205 2.80 -2.06 0.91
C ALA A 205 2.25 -3.47 1.16
N ASN A 206 1.54 -4.03 0.18
CA ASN A 206 0.96 -5.36 0.24
C ASN A 206 1.77 -6.44 -0.46
N ALA A 207 2.86 -6.07 -1.14
CA ALA A 207 3.69 -7.02 -1.86
C ALA A 207 4.59 -7.80 -0.89
N THR A 208 4.85 -9.06 -1.23
CA THR A 208 6.02 -9.79 -0.69
C THR A 208 7.14 -9.87 -1.71
N HIS A 209 6.84 -9.70 -3.00
CA HIS A 209 7.79 -9.72 -4.10
C HIS A 209 7.42 -8.66 -5.14
N VAL A 210 8.42 -8.17 -5.87
CA VAL A 210 8.23 -7.21 -6.95
C VAL A 210 8.86 -7.71 -8.23
N ILE A 211 8.08 -7.74 -9.31
CA ILE A 211 8.62 -7.93 -10.66
C ILE A 211 8.53 -6.63 -11.43
N GLY A 212 9.67 -6.24 -11.95
CA GLY A 212 9.83 -5.13 -12.84
C GLY A 212 9.80 -5.51 -14.30
N PHE A 213 9.07 -4.78 -15.13
CA PHE A 213 9.17 -4.86 -16.59
C PHE A 213 9.68 -3.55 -17.18
N GLY A 214 10.79 -3.62 -17.92
CA GLY A 214 11.43 -2.44 -18.49
C GLY A 214 12.01 -1.49 -17.43
N ALA A 215 12.05 -0.19 -17.74
CA ALA A 215 12.61 0.81 -16.82
C ALA A 215 11.66 1.14 -15.67
N TRP A 216 12.18 1.20 -14.44
CA TRP A 216 11.41 1.65 -13.27
C TRP A 216 11.55 3.15 -13.10
N PRO A 217 10.44 3.86 -12.79
CA PRO A 217 10.53 5.18 -12.19
C PRO A 217 11.46 5.13 -10.96
N GLY A 218 12.27 6.17 -10.75
CA GLY A 218 13.20 6.25 -9.60
C GLY A 218 12.49 6.06 -8.27
N GLU A 219 11.32 6.69 -8.12
CA GLU A 219 10.47 6.61 -6.91
C GLU A 219 10.04 5.16 -6.58
N ILE A 220 9.75 4.34 -7.59
CA ILE A 220 9.40 2.93 -7.37
C ILE A 220 10.61 2.15 -6.87
N ARG A 221 11.81 2.38 -7.43
CA ARG A 221 13.03 1.73 -6.93
C ARG A 221 13.30 2.10 -5.48
N GLU A 222 13.16 3.37 -5.14
CA GLU A 222 13.33 3.85 -3.77
C GLU A 222 12.34 3.20 -2.82
N LEU A 223 11.07 3.11 -3.21
CA LEU A 223 10.05 2.48 -2.38
C LEU A 223 10.29 0.98 -2.19
N VAL A 224 10.64 0.25 -3.26
CA VAL A 224 11.01 -1.17 -3.19
C VAL A 224 12.18 -1.38 -2.23
N ARG A 225 13.22 -0.55 -2.32
CA ARG A 225 14.37 -0.58 -1.40
C ARG A 225 13.97 -0.28 0.04
N ALA A 226 13.19 0.78 0.25
CA ALA A 226 12.78 1.21 1.58
C ALA A 226 11.88 0.17 2.28
N LEU A 227 11.07 -0.57 1.52
CA LEU A 227 10.25 -1.67 2.03
C LEU A 227 11.04 -2.98 2.18
N ALA A 228 12.29 -3.03 1.72
CA ALA A 228 13.14 -4.22 1.67
C ALA A 228 12.46 -5.40 0.96
N LEU A 229 11.75 -5.11 -0.15
CA LEU A 229 11.04 -6.13 -0.91
C LEU A 229 12.01 -6.90 -1.82
N PRO A 230 12.01 -8.25 -1.78
CA PRO A 230 12.62 -9.07 -2.81
C PRO A 230 12.13 -8.62 -4.19
N SER A 231 13.07 -8.31 -5.09
CA SER A 231 12.70 -7.77 -6.39
C SER A 231 13.54 -8.34 -7.53
N ARG A 232 12.91 -8.45 -8.70
CA ARG A 232 13.54 -8.93 -9.93
C ARG A 232 13.17 -8.02 -11.09
N LEU A 233 14.19 -7.60 -11.85
CA LEU A 233 14.00 -6.84 -13.07
C LEU A 233 14.00 -7.78 -14.28
N VAL A 234 12.95 -7.73 -15.09
CA VAL A 234 12.85 -8.36 -16.40
C VAL A 234 13.17 -7.29 -17.43
N ARG A 235 14.34 -7.43 -18.07
CA ARG A 235 14.74 -6.60 -19.20
C ARG A 235 14.20 -7.26 -20.47
N SER A 236 13.52 -6.46 -21.29
CA SER A 236 13.19 -6.77 -22.69
C SER A 236 14.46 -6.78 -23.52
#